data_AF-A0A1J4JD50-F1
#
_entry.id   AF-A0A1J4JD50-F1
#
_cell.length_a   1.000
_cell.length_b   1.000
_cell.length_c   1.000
_cell.angle_alpha   90.00
_cell.angle_beta   90.00
_cell.angle_gamma   90.00
#
_symmetry.space_group_name_H-M   'P 1'
#
loop_
_entity.id
_entity.type
_entity.pdbx_description
1 polymer ?
#
loop_
_entity_poly.entity_id
_entity_poly.type
_entity_poly.pdbx_seq_one_letter_code
_entity_poly.pdbx_strand_id
1 'polypeptide(L)'
;MTFLPACWLVPGDPGPFPAPFDRSYDDFNRFKAWFQTLTSVSDPKKIIDQIVLTYNSIKGENIDLFDFNCIESNPTNPIHKKIRYDVLKSIHKLRKEYDLSVVGTRDDEKIENVIGRILIYASINEIEYRRGFCDLIMPIMHVYYYGILGSYDIDFDLPLVEALVADSFVRFMTGPIVNHIRVFTETKYVNDLSARFMDLLKPYPIYSIMTNDGIEPKFFLNKWINLVFIQELDFPEVIKIWDHLFENCTPGYFHLKLISLAAGATLAKESKCKVLPSYQHLETIQAIEDLVAEEIIFRAL
;
A
#
# COMPACT_ATOMS: atom_id res chain seq x y z
N MET A 1 17.66 -14.39 23.04
CA MET A 1 17.17 -13.88 21.74
C MET A 1 16.23 -14.93 21.19
N THR A 2 14.94 -14.76 21.44
CA THR A 2 13.87 -15.52 20.78
C THR A 2 13.98 -15.28 19.28
N PHE A 3 13.87 -16.35 18.48
CA PHE A 3 13.81 -16.27 17.02
C PHE A 3 12.62 -15.36 16.68
N LEU A 4 12.88 -14.09 16.35
CA LEU A 4 11.85 -13.24 15.79
C LEU A 4 11.52 -13.86 14.42
N PRO A 5 10.26 -14.30 14.21
CA PRO A 5 9.84 -14.85 12.94
C PRO A 5 10.06 -13.79 11.87
N ALA A 6 10.78 -14.11 10.80
CA ALA A 6 11.22 -13.09 9.87
C ALA A 6 10.05 -12.50 9.05
N CYS A 7 8.91 -13.19 8.91
CA CYS A 7 7.78 -12.70 8.12
C CYS A 7 6.61 -12.21 8.97
N TRP A 8 6.23 -10.94 8.79
CA TRP A 8 5.11 -10.31 9.48
C TRP A 8 3.73 -10.93 9.19
N LEU A 9 3.60 -11.68 8.08
CA LEU A 9 2.37 -12.43 7.76
C LEU A 9 2.22 -13.71 8.58
N VAL A 10 3.33 -14.25 9.11
CA VAL A 10 3.36 -15.49 9.91
C VAL A 10 4.20 -15.31 11.18
N PRO A 11 3.73 -14.51 12.16
CA PRO A 11 4.45 -14.24 13.40
C PRO A 11 4.64 -15.52 14.26
N GLY A 12 5.63 -16.33 13.93
CA GLY A 12 6.05 -17.49 14.72
C GLY A 12 6.82 -18.52 13.88
N ASP A 13 6.81 -18.36 12.56
CA ASP A 13 7.56 -19.19 11.63
C ASP A 13 9.00 -18.63 11.46
N PRO A 14 10.06 -19.42 11.72
CA PRO A 14 11.43 -18.97 11.51
C PRO A 14 11.86 -18.93 10.03
N GLY A 15 11.02 -19.38 9.08
CA GLY A 15 11.33 -19.39 7.64
C GLY A 15 12.09 -20.64 7.19
N PRO A 16 12.65 -20.66 5.96
CA PRO A 16 12.91 -19.52 5.05
C PRO A 16 11.66 -18.96 4.36
N PHE A 17 11.73 -17.70 3.92
CA PHE A 17 10.63 -17.03 3.21
C PHE A 17 11.05 -16.63 1.78
N PRO A 18 10.12 -16.67 0.82
CA PRO A 18 10.36 -16.17 -0.52
C PRO A 18 10.43 -14.64 -0.54
N ALA A 19 11.05 -14.08 -1.58
CA ALA A 19 10.95 -12.64 -1.86
C ALA A 19 9.47 -12.23 -2.00
N PRO A 20 9.07 -11.04 -1.51
CA PRO A 20 9.93 -10.01 -0.91
C PRO A 20 10.08 -10.15 0.61
N PHE A 21 9.67 -11.28 1.19
CA PHE A 21 9.69 -11.52 2.64
C PHE A 21 11.04 -12.06 3.14
N ASP A 22 12.05 -12.09 2.28
CA ASP A 22 13.44 -12.24 2.68
C ASP A 22 14.02 -10.88 3.08
N ARG A 23 14.89 -10.88 4.10
CA ARG A 23 15.49 -9.65 4.61
C ARG A 23 16.50 -9.09 3.62
N SER A 24 16.53 -7.77 3.48
CA SER A 24 17.56 -7.07 2.73
C SER A 24 18.44 -6.21 3.66
N TYR A 25 19.69 -5.94 3.26
CA TYR A 25 20.56 -5.04 4.02
C TYR A 25 20.06 -3.58 4.01
N ASP A 26 19.18 -3.24 3.07
CA ASP A 26 18.67 -1.88 2.87
C ASP A 26 17.34 -1.60 3.57
N ASP A 27 16.75 -2.58 4.26
CA ASP A 27 15.42 -2.47 4.88
C ASP A 27 15.32 -1.26 5.81
N PHE A 28 16.35 -0.99 6.62
CA PHE A 28 16.35 0.17 7.53
C PHE A 28 16.49 1.51 6.80
N ASN A 29 17.22 1.55 5.69
CA ASN A 29 17.33 2.75 4.86
C ASN A 29 16.00 3.06 4.17
N ARG A 30 15.34 2.02 3.63
CA ARG A 30 13.99 2.13 3.06
C ARG A 30 12.98 2.62 4.11
N PHE A 31 13.00 2.06 5.31
CA PHE A 31 12.18 2.53 6.44
C PHE A 31 12.39 4.02 6.70
N LYS A 32 13.63 4.49 6.86
CA LYS A 32 13.91 5.91 7.10
C LYS A 32 13.40 6.79 5.96
N ALA A 33 13.58 6.38 4.71
CA ALA A 33 13.12 7.13 3.55
C ALA A 33 11.58 7.28 3.54
N TRP A 34 10.86 6.17 3.70
CA TRP A 34 9.39 6.18 3.76
C TRP A 34 8.88 6.98 4.94
N PHE A 35 9.48 6.76 6.12
CA PHE A 35 9.14 7.48 7.33
C PHE A 35 9.35 8.98 7.17
N GLN A 36 10.48 9.40 6.60
CA GLN A 36 10.76 10.80 6.32
C GLN A 36 9.75 11.40 5.35
N THR A 37 9.40 10.69 4.27
CA THR A 37 8.41 11.17 3.30
C THR A 37 7.01 11.31 3.92
N LEU A 38 6.60 10.38 4.79
CA LEU A 38 5.26 10.41 5.39
C LEU A 38 5.17 11.38 6.59
N THR A 39 6.22 11.48 7.40
CA THR A 39 6.23 12.29 8.63
C THR A 39 6.88 13.67 8.47
N SER A 40 7.61 13.90 7.38
CA SER A 40 8.53 15.04 7.20
C SER A 40 9.65 15.11 8.26
N VAL A 41 9.94 14.00 8.95
CA VAL A 41 11.00 13.92 9.97
C VAL A 41 12.12 13.01 9.51
N SER A 42 13.34 13.56 9.44
CA SER A 42 14.52 12.86 8.93
C SER A 42 15.12 11.83 9.89
N ASP A 43 14.88 11.98 11.19
CA ASP A 43 15.37 11.06 12.22
C ASP A 43 14.18 10.51 13.03
N PRO A 44 13.76 9.26 12.76
CA PRO A 44 12.62 8.65 13.44
C PRO A 44 12.74 8.70 14.98
N LYS A 45 13.95 8.56 15.53
CA LYS A 45 14.19 8.53 16.99
C LYS A 45 13.66 9.76 17.72
N LYS A 46 13.60 10.91 17.03
CA LYS A 46 13.17 12.18 17.64
C LYS A 46 11.68 12.22 17.94
N ILE A 47 10.87 11.40 17.26
CA ILE A 47 9.41 11.48 17.34
C ILE A 47 8.72 10.14 17.62
N ILE A 48 9.44 9.02 17.58
CA ILE A 48 8.87 7.69 17.86
C ILE A 48 8.12 7.68 19.20
N ASP A 49 8.76 8.15 20.28
CA ASP A 49 8.14 8.15 21.61
C ASP A 49 6.84 8.97 21.60
N GLN A 50 6.84 10.12 20.92
CA GLN A 50 5.66 10.96 20.80
C GLN A 50 4.54 10.29 20.00
N ILE A 51 4.87 9.61 18.88
CA ILE A 51 3.88 8.86 18.09
C ILE A 51 3.27 7.74 18.95
N VAL A 52 4.11 6.97 19.64
CA VAL A 52 3.67 5.86 20.49
C VAL A 52 2.80 6.35 21.64
N LEU A 53 3.19 7.45 22.31
CA LEU A 53 2.40 8.06 23.36
C LEU A 53 1.03 8.52 22.86
N THR A 54 0.98 9.21 21.71
CA THR A 54 -0.28 9.64 21.10
C THR A 54 -1.17 8.45 20.73
N TYR A 55 -0.61 7.42 20.09
CA TYR A 55 -1.32 6.21 19.72
C TYR A 55 -1.92 5.51 20.95
N ASN A 56 -1.13 5.34 22.01
CA ASN A 56 -1.57 4.69 23.24
C ASN A 56 -2.62 5.51 24.00
N SER A 57 -2.53 6.85 23.98
CA SER A 57 -3.58 7.71 24.55
C SER A 57 -4.91 7.50 23.83
N ILE A 58 -4.91 7.58 22.50
CA ILE A 58 -6.11 7.37 21.68
C ILE A 58 -6.67 5.96 21.89
N LYS A 59 -5.80 4.95 21.92
CA LYS A 59 -6.20 3.56 22.19
C LYS A 59 -6.83 3.40 23.57
N GLY A 60 -6.26 4.03 24.61
CA GLY A 60 -6.79 4.00 25.98
C GLY A 60 -8.10 4.76 26.16
N GLU A 61 -8.34 5.81 25.38
CA GLU A 61 -9.61 6.55 25.36
C GLU A 61 -10.71 5.81 24.58
N ASN A 62 -10.34 4.84 23.72
CA ASN A 62 -11.25 4.16 22.80
C ASN A 62 -11.16 2.63 22.94
N ILE A 63 -11.04 2.11 24.17
CA ILE A 63 -10.80 0.68 24.45
C ILE A 63 -11.78 -0.24 23.71
N ASP A 64 -13.08 0.06 23.73
CA ASP A 64 -14.12 -0.75 23.09
C ASP A 64 -13.97 -0.83 21.57
N LEU A 65 -13.41 0.21 20.94
CA LEU A 65 -13.11 0.20 19.50
C LEU A 65 -11.84 -0.60 19.23
N PHE A 66 -10.82 -0.46 20.07
CA PHE A 66 -9.53 -1.13 19.91
C PHE A 66 -9.50 -2.59 20.38
N ASP A 67 -10.53 -3.07 21.09
CA ASP A 67 -10.81 -4.49 21.34
C ASP A 67 -11.29 -5.20 20.07
N PHE A 68 -10.56 -4.97 18.97
CA PHE A 68 -10.85 -5.53 17.67
C PHE A 68 -10.30 -6.95 17.58
N ASN A 69 -11.20 -7.90 17.34
CA ASN A 69 -10.85 -9.28 17.08
C ASN A 69 -11.37 -9.72 15.70
N CYS A 70 -10.48 -9.75 14.73
CA CYS A 70 -10.74 -10.17 13.35
C CYS A 70 -11.17 -11.64 13.25
N ILE A 71 -10.87 -12.47 14.25
CA ILE A 71 -11.27 -13.88 14.27
C ILE A 71 -12.73 -14.03 14.74
N GLU A 72 -13.23 -13.10 15.55
CA GLU A 72 -14.59 -13.16 16.07
C GLU A 72 -15.59 -13.33 14.92
N SER A 73 -16.43 -14.36 15.00
CA SER A 73 -17.29 -14.74 13.88
C SER A 73 -18.33 -13.67 13.55
N ASN A 74 -18.77 -12.89 14.54
CA ASN A 74 -19.85 -11.90 14.43
C ASN A 74 -19.58 -10.67 15.31
N PRO A 75 -18.62 -9.80 14.94
CA PRO A 75 -18.34 -8.59 15.72
C PRO A 75 -19.60 -7.72 15.77
N THR A 76 -19.93 -7.18 16.93
CA THR A 76 -21.15 -6.37 17.11
C THR A 76 -21.03 -5.00 16.45
N ASN A 77 -19.83 -4.43 16.47
CA ASN A 77 -19.53 -3.10 15.93
C ASN A 77 -19.58 -3.09 14.38
N PRO A 78 -20.36 -2.17 13.75
CA PRO A 78 -20.44 -2.07 12.30
C PRO A 78 -19.10 -1.81 11.59
N ILE A 79 -18.18 -1.05 12.19
CA ILE A 79 -16.88 -0.77 11.57
C ILE A 79 -16.01 -2.03 11.56
N HIS A 80 -16.04 -2.80 12.65
CA HIS A 80 -15.33 -4.06 12.76
C HIS A 80 -15.80 -5.06 11.70
N LYS A 81 -17.12 -5.15 11.46
CA LYS A 81 -17.68 -6.00 10.38
C LYS A 81 -17.11 -5.66 9.01
N LYS A 82 -17.03 -4.36 8.67
CA LYS A 82 -16.51 -3.88 7.38
C LYS A 82 -15.02 -4.20 7.23
N ILE A 83 -14.23 -3.83 8.24
CA ILE A 83 -12.77 -4.02 8.26
C ILE A 83 -12.41 -5.51 8.19
N ARG A 84 -13.05 -6.34 9.02
CA ARG A 84 -12.75 -7.77 9.15
C ARG A 84 -12.77 -8.50 7.82
N TYR A 85 -13.83 -8.29 7.02
CA TYR A 85 -13.99 -9.02 5.76
C TYR A 85 -12.84 -8.76 4.79
N ASP A 86 -12.46 -7.49 4.61
CA ASP A 86 -11.42 -7.11 3.67
C ASP A 86 -10.02 -7.50 4.19
N VAL A 87 -9.75 -7.33 5.49
CA VAL A 87 -8.47 -7.75 6.10
C VAL A 87 -8.26 -9.26 5.95
N LEU A 88 -9.24 -10.08 6.32
CA LEU A 88 -9.14 -11.54 6.18
C LEU A 88 -8.94 -11.94 4.72
N LYS A 89 -9.69 -11.31 3.80
CA LYS A 89 -9.59 -11.60 2.36
C LYS A 89 -8.18 -11.30 1.83
N SER A 90 -7.64 -10.11 2.11
CA SER A 90 -6.36 -9.68 1.55
C SER A 90 -5.17 -10.40 2.19
N ILE A 91 -5.19 -10.63 3.52
CA ILE A 91 -4.13 -11.41 4.19
C ILE A 91 -4.16 -12.87 3.75
N HIS A 92 -5.34 -13.49 3.62
CA HIS A 92 -5.44 -14.85 3.11
C HIS A 92 -4.97 -14.95 1.65
N LYS A 93 -5.29 -13.96 0.81
CA LYS A 93 -4.79 -13.89 -0.57
C LYS A 93 -3.26 -13.88 -0.58
N LEU A 94 -2.62 -12.97 0.17
CA LEU A 94 -1.16 -12.87 0.23
C LEU A 94 -0.53 -14.16 0.76
N ARG A 95 -1.02 -14.73 1.86
CA ARG A 95 -0.47 -15.98 2.38
C ARG A 95 -0.53 -17.10 1.34
N LYS A 96 -1.63 -17.21 0.60
CA LYS A 96 -1.79 -18.20 -0.46
C LYS A 96 -0.87 -17.95 -1.65
N GLU A 97 -0.67 -16.70 -2.03
CA GLU A 97 0.18 -16.32 -3.18
C GLU A 97 1.66 -16.68 -2.94
N TYR A 98 2.13 -16.59 -1.70
CA TYR A 98 3.52 -16.88 -1.32
C TYR A 98 3.69 -18.20 -0.55
N ASP A 99 2.72 -19.11 -0.64
CA ASP A 99 2.73 -20.43 0.02
C ASP A 99 3.07 -20.39 1.52
N LEU A 100 2.60 -19.34 2.22
CA LEU A 100 2.85 -19.13 3.64
C LEU A 100 1.88 -19.94 4.51
N SER A 101 2.42 -20.63 5.50
CA SER A 101 1.63 -21.45 6.43
C SER A 101 0.71 -20.58 7.31
N VAL A 102 -0.45 -21.13 7.73
CA VAL A 102 -1.26 -20.47 8.77
C VAL A 102 -0.73 -20.94 10.12
N VAL A 103 0.21 -20.18 10.71
CA VAL A 103 0.71 -20.49 12.06
C VAL A 103 -0.26 -19.97 13.11
N GLY A 104 -0.54 -20.80 14.12
CA GLY A 104 -1.31 -20.41 15.30
C GLY A 104 -0.52 -19.44 16.16
N THR A 105 -0.68 -18.15 15.92
CA THR A 105 -0.16 -17.09 16.81
C THR A 105 -1.16 -16.81 17.93
N ARG A 106 -0.71 -16.15 19.01
CA ARG A 106 -1.63 -15.58 20.02
C ARG A 106 -2.65 -14.67 19.32
N ASP A 107 -3.88 -14.68 19.81
CA ASP A 107 -4.99 -14.03 19.12
C ASP A 107 -4.79 -12.52 18.97
N ASP A 108 -4.21 -11.84 19.96
CA ASP A 108 -3.98 -10.38 19.99
C ASP A 108 -2.83 -9.89 19.08
N GLU A 109 -1.82 -10.72 18.89
CA GLU A 109 -0.64 -10.48 18.03
C GLU A 109 -0.84 -10.91 16.57
N LYS A 110 -2.02 -11.41 16.23
CA LYS A 110 -2.36 -11.69 14.82
C LYS A 110 -2.28 -10.42 14.00
N ILE A 111 -1.59 -10.51 12.89
CA ILE A 111 -1.41 -9.40 11.97
C ILE A 111 -2.75 -8.83 11.49
N GLU A 112 -3.78 -9.67 11.36
CA GLU A 112 -5.13 -9.24 11.01
C GLU A 112 -5.71 -8.28 12.05
N ASN A 113 -5.42 -8.51 13.33
CA ASN A 113 -5.85 -7.62 14.42
C ASN A 113 -5.05 -6.32 14.43
N VAL A 114 -3.74 -6.40 14.18
CA VAL A 114 -2.86 -5.22 14.03
C VAL A 114 -3.36 -4.30 12.90
N ILE A 115 -3.57 -4.84 11.70
CA ILE A 115 -4.08 -4.06 10.56
C ILE A 115 -5.48 -3.51 10.84
N GLY A 116 -6.34 -4.29 11.50
CA GLY A 116 -7.65 -3.81 11.90
C GLY A 116 -7.60 -2.61 12.86
N ARG A 117 -6.72 -2.66 13.88
CA ARG A 117 -6.50 -1.54 14.80
C ARG A 117 -5.91 -0.30 14.10
N ILE A 118 -5.01 -0.48 13.14
CA ILE A 118 -4.52 0.61 12.29
C ILE A 118 -5.67 1.31 11.53
N LEU A 119 -6.60 0.52 10.96
CA LEU A 119 -7.77 1.07 10.26
C LEU A 119 -8.76 1.76 11.21
N ILE A 120 -8.91 1.26 12.43
CA ILE A 120 -9.72 1.89 13.48
C ILE A 120 -9.10 3.22 13.91
N TYR A 121 -7.78 3.26 14.10
CA TYR A 121 -7.05 4.50 14.37
C TYR A 121 -7.28 5.54 13.27
N ALA A 122 -7.20 5.13 11.99
CA ALA A 122 -7.54 6.02 10.87
C ALA A 122 -8.99 6.52 10.93
N SER A 123 -9.95 5.66 11.27
CA SER A 123 -11.36 6.08 11.41
C SER A 123 -11.58 7.08 12.54
N ILE A 124 -10.85 6.97 13.66
CA ILE A 124 -10.89 7.96 14.75
C ILE A 124 -10.30 9.29 14.28
N ASN A 125 -9.31 9.25 13.38
CA ASN A 125 -8.74 10.41 12.69
C ASN A 125 -9.58 10.84 11.46
N GLU A 126 -10.90 10.63 11.50
CA GLU A 126 -11.88 11.09 10.51
C GLU A 126 -11.69 10.52 9.07
N ILE A 127 -10.89 9.47 8.91
CA ILE A 127 -10.74 8.76 7.64
C ILE A 127 -11.79 7.65 7.57
N GLU A 128 -12.89 7.92 6.88
CA GLU A 128 -13.94 6.92 6.66
C GLU A 128 -13.37 5.68 5.96
N TYR A 129 -13.54 4.51 6.57
CA TYR A 129 -13.07 3.25 6.01
C TYR A 129 -13.65 2.99 4.62
N ARG A 130 -12.77 2.67 3.66
CA ARG A 130 -13.12 2.23 2.31
C ARG A 130 -12.44 0.92 1.98
N ARG A 131 -13.11 0.13 1.14
CA ARG A 131 -12.58 -1.12 0.64
C ARG A 131 -11.23 -0.88 -0.05
N GLY A 132 -10.25 -1.72 0.28
CA GLY A 132 -8.88 -1.64 -0.24
C GLY A 132 -7.92 -0.81 0.63
N PHE A 133 -8.40 -0.13 1.68
CA PHE A 133 -7.49 0.53 2.64
C PHE A 133 -6.60 -0.47 3.38
N CYS A 134 -7.08 -1.70 3.62
CA CYS A 134 -6.23 -2.76 4.14
C CYS A 134 -5.04 -3.05 3.24
N ASP A 135 -5.23 -3.00 1.91
CA ASP A 135 -4.17 -3.25 0.95
C ASP A 135 -3.13 -2.12 1.02
N LEU A 136 -3.55 -0.85 1.06
CA LEU A 136 -2.65 0.30 1.19
C LEU A 136 -1.78 0.29 2.46
N ILE A 137 -2.21 -0.39 3.53
CA ILE A 137 -1.42 -0.56 4.76
C ILE A 137 -0.27 -1.56 4.56
N MET A 138 -0.45 -2.57 3.71
CA MET A 138 0.50 -3.70 3.61
C MET A 138 1.91 -3.28 3.20
N PRO A 139 2.13 -2.39 2.22
CA PRO A 139 3.48 -1.91 1.89
C PRO A 139 4.12 -1.19 3.08
N ILE A 140 3.36 -0.33 3.78
CA ILE A 140 3.85 0.43 4.94
C ILE A 140 4.23 -0.54 6.08
N MET A 141 3.35 -1.50 6.38
CA MET A 141 3.60 -2.54 7.38
C MET A 141 4.85 -3.34 7.04
N HIS A 142 4.98 -3.78 5.78
CA HIS A 142 6.13 -4.54 5.30
C HIS A 142 7.44 -3.78 5.53
N VAL A 143 7.53 -2.54 5.02
CA VAL A 143 8.75 -1.73 5.13
C VAL A 143 9.08 -1.39 6.58
N TYR A 144 8.09 -1.04 7.40
CA TYR A 144 8.32 -0.68 8.80
C TYR A 144 8.73 -1.89 9.65
N TYR A 145 8.08 -3.03 9.44
CA TYR A 145 8.42 -4.26 10.14
C TYR A 145 9.88 -4.66 9.89
N TYR A 146 10.27 -4.78 8.62
CA TYR A 146 11.63 -5.20 8.26
C TYR A 146 12.69 -4.16 8.60
N GLY A 147 12.37 -2.88 8.40
CA GLY A 147 13.30 -1.80 8.72
C GLY A 147 13.61 -1.72 10.21
N ILE A 148 12.59 -1.83 11.08
CA ILE A 148 12.78 -1.81 12.53
C ILE A 148 13.47 -3.11 12.99
N LEU A 149 13.08 -4.27 12.45
CA LEU A 149 13.76 -5.54 12.71
C LEU A 149 15.24 -5.52 12.31
N GLY A 150 15.61 -4.69 11.32
CA GLY A 150 17.00 -4.45 10.87
C GLY A 150 17.73 -3.31 11.56
N SER A 151 17.07 -2.61 12.46
CA SER A 151 17.66 -1.48 13.16
C SER A 151 18.56 -1.96 14.31
N TYR A 152 19.75 -1.38 14.42
CA TYR A 152 20.56 -1.45 15.65
C TYR A 152 20.16 -0.39 16.69
N ASP A 153 19.26 0.48 16.27
CA ASP A 153 19.03 1.80 16.82
C ASP A 153 17.64 1.96 17.44
N ILE A 154 16.72 1.04 17.09
CA ILE A 154 15.32 1.00 17.50
C ILE A 154 15.05 -0.45 17.88
N ASP A 155 14.67 -0.67 19.13
CA ASP A 155 14.30 -2.01 19.59
C ASP A 155 13.00 -2.44 18.92
N PHE A 156 13.02 -3.63 18.32
CA PHE A 156 11.84 -4.18 17.65
C PHE A 156 10.76 -4.57 18.67
N ASP A 157 9.56 -4.02 18.47
CA ASP A 157 8.35 -4.40 19.17
C ASP A 157 7.14 -4.25 18.23
N LEU A 158 6.22 -5.21 18.23
CA LEU A 158 5.08 -5.21 17.28
C LEU A 158 4.10 -4.05 17.56
N PRO A 159 3.70 -3.76 18.82
CA PRO A 159 3.01 -2.53 19.20
C PRO A 159 3.68 -1.24 18.72
N LEU A 160 5.02 -1.16 18.74
CA LEU A 160 5.74 -0.02 18.17
C LEU A 160 5.50 0.08 16.66
N VAL A 161 5.69 -1.02 15.92
CA VAL A 161 5.42 -1.05 14.47
C VAL A 161 3.97 -0.65 14.18
N GLU A 162 2.99 -1.19 14.91
CA GLU A 162 1.57 -0.85 14.79
C GLU A 162 1.33 0.67 14.93
N ALA A 163 1.87 1.30 15.96
CA ALA A 163 1.71 2.73 16.20
C ALA A 163 2.32 3.58 15.07
N LEU A 164 3.52 3.23 14.60
CA LEU A 164 4.19 3.96 13.52
C LEU A 164 3.45 3.81 12.19
N VAL A 165 2.99 2.60 11.87
CA VAL A 165 2.18 2.34 10.66
C VAL A 165 0.86 3.10 10.74
N ALA A 166 0.21 3.14 11.91
CA ALA A 166 -1.05 3.86 12.11
C ALA A 166 -0.91 5.36 11.86
N ASP A 167 0.08 6.01 12.48
CA ASP A 167 0.36 7.44 12.25
C ASP A 167 0.75 7.70 10.79
N SER A 168 1.60 6.86 10.22
CA SER A 168 2.07 7.02 8.83
C SER A 168 0.97 6.80 7.80
N PHE A 169 0.03 5.89 8.05
CA PHE A 169 -1.13 5.69 7.19
C PHE A 169 -2.08 6.89 7.24
N VAL A 170 -2.33 7.47 8.43
CA VAL A 170 -3.09 8.73 8.53
C VAL A 170 -2.41 9.83 7.71
N ARG A 171 -1.09 9.98 7.83
CA ARG A 171 -0.33 10.97 7.03
C ARG A 171 -0.28 10.67 5.54
N PHE A 172 -0.26 9.40 5.14
CA PHE A 172 -0.39 9.02 3.74
C PHE A 172 -1.74 9.48 3.18
N MET A 173 -2.82 9.28 3.96
CA MET A 173 -4.16 9.64 3.54
C MET A 173 -4.42 11.15 3.54
N THR A 174 -3.96 11.90 4.54
CA THR A 174 -4.34 13.31 4.73
C THR A 174 -3.17 14.30 4.74
N GLY A 175 -1.93 13.81 4.81
CA GLY A 175 -0.74 14.64 4.90
C GLY A 175 -0.47 15.44 3.63
N PRO A 176 0.24 16.58 3.73
CA PRO A 176 0.42 17.53 2.62
C PRO A 176 1.25 16.99 1.44
N ILE A 177 2.04 15.95 1.68
CA ILE A 177 2.91 15.34 0.67
C ILE A 177 2.10 14.45 -0.27
N VAL A 178 1.29 13.55 0.29
CA VAL A 178 0.54 12.54 -0.47
C VAL A 178 -0.93 12.92 -0.62
N ASN A 179 -1.62 13.22 0.48
CA ASN A 179 -3.04 13.55 0.56
C ASN A 179 -3.92 12.59 -0.27
N HIS A 180 -3.71 11.28 -0.08
CA HIS A 180 -4.32 10.26 -0.92
C HIS A 180 -5.85 10.21 -0.80
N ILE A 181 -6.45 10.71 0.28
CA ILE A 181 -7.90 10.70 0.46
C ILE A 181 -8.66 11.40 -0.69
N ARG A 182 -8.03 12.38 -1.36
CA ARG A 182 -8.60 13.14 -2.48
C ARG A 182 -9.05 12.27 -3.64
N VAL A 183 -8.35 11.16 -3.93
CA VAL A 183 -8.74 10.27 -5.05
C VAL A 183 -10.03 9.49 -4.75
N PHE A 184 -10.45 9.45 -3.48
CA PHE A 184 -11.69 8.81 -3.04
C PHE A 184 -12.86 9.77 -2.85
N THR A 185 -12.59 11.04 -2.60
CA THR A 185 -13.62 12.03 -2.20
C THR A 185 -13.88 13.09 -3.26
N GLU A 186 -12.91 13.37 -4.15
CA GLU A 186 -13.01 14.46 -5.13
C GLU A 186 -13.11 13.95 -6.57
N THR A 187 -14.33 13.76 -7.08
CA THR A 187 -14.56 13.30 -8.47
C THR A 187 -13.88 14.18 -9.51
N LYS A 188 -13.89 15.51 -9.33
CA LYS A 188 -13.21 16.44 -10.24
C LYS A 188 -11.70 16.18 -10.28
N TYR A 189 -11.09 15.90 -9.12
CA TYR A 189 -9.66 15.64 -9.03
C TYR A 189 -9.27 14.38 -9.82
N VAL A 190 -10.04 13.30 -9.70
CA VAL A 190 -9.82 12.06 -10.46
C VAL A 190 -10.01 12.26 -11.97
N ASN A 191 -11.00 13.07 -12.37
CA ASN A 191 -11.20 13.42 -13.78
C ASN A 191 -10.01 14.23 -14.32
N ASP A 192 -9.49 15.18 -13.55
CA ASP A 192 -8.31 15.97 -13.92
C ASP A 192 -7.06 15.08 -14.05
N LEU A 193 -6.88 14.10 -13.15
CA LEU A 193 -5.82 13.10 -13.24
C LEU A 193 -5.97 12.21 -14.48
N SER A 194 -7.19 11.78 -14.81
CA SER A 194 -7.48 10.98 -16.00
C SER A 194 -7.23 11.75 -17.30
N ALA A 195 -7.54 13.05 -17.34
CA ALA A 195 -7.22 13.91 -18.47
C ALA A 195 -5.70 14.04 -18.66
N ARG A 196 -4.95 14.27 -17.58
CA ARG A 196 -3.48 14.32 -17.60
C ARG A 196 -2.87 13.00 -18.06
N PHE A 197 -3.41 11.88 -17.64
CA PHE A 197 -3.00 10.56 -18.12
C PHE A 197 -3.14 10.46 -19.65
N MET A 198 -4.30 10.85 -20.20
CA MET A 198 -4.48 10.86 -21.66
C MET A 198 -3.53 11.83 -22.36
N ASP A 199 -3.24 12.99 -21.77
CA ASP A 199 -2.27 13.94 -22.31
C ASP A 199 -0.85 13.36 -22.42
N LEU A 200 -0.42 12.56 -21.43
CA LEU A 200 0.87 11.88 -21.45
C LEU A 200 0.96 10.82 -22.56
N LEU A 201 -0.17 10.19 -22.91
CA LEU A 201 -0.20 9.17 -23.96
C LEU A 201 -0.29 9.75 -25.37
N LYS A 202 -0.78 10.99 -25.56
CA LYS A 202 -1.00 11.63 -26.88
C LYS A 202 0.14 11.47 -27.88
N PRO A 203 1.43 11.58 -27.51
CA PRO A 203 2.53 11.44 -28.46
C PRO A 203 2.73 10.02 -28.98
N TYR A 204 2.10 9.02 -28.37
CA TYR A 204 2.37 7.61 -28.59
C TYR A 204 1.22 6.91 -29.35
N PRO A 205 1.52 5.91 -30.20
CA PRO A 205 0.50 5.13 -30.91
C PRO A 205 -0.61 4.56 -30.02
N ILE A 206 -0.32 4.16 -28.79
CA ILE A 206 -1.34 3.61 -27.88
C ILE A 206 -2.50 4.58 -27.60
N TYR A 207 -2.27 5.89 -27.65
CA TYR A 207 -3.35 6.87 -27.53
C TYR A 207 -4.37 6.69 -28.66
N SER A 208 -3.90 6.58 -29.90
CA SER A 208 -4.78 6.39 -31.06
C SER A 208 -5.54 5.06 -30.99
N ILE A 209 -4.89 4.00 -30.51
CA ILE A 209 -5.52 2.69 -30.25
C ILE A 209 -6.67 2.87 -29.25
N MET A 210 -6.38 3.45 -28.09
CA MET A 210 -7.39 3.67 -27.06
C MET A 210 -8.57 4.52 -27.57
N THR A 211 -8.30 5.60 -28.29
CA THR A 211 -9.38 6.47 -28.80
C THR A 211 -10.22 5.81 -29.88
N ASN A 212 -9.61 5.05 -30.79
CA ASN A 212 -10.32 4.39 -31.89
C ASN A 212 -11.19 3.23 -31.39
N ASP A 213 -10.72 2.52 -30.37
CA ASP A 213 -11.43 1.37 -29.80
C ASP A 213 -12.37 1.77 -28.64
N GLY A 214 -12.50 3.06 -28.32
CA GLY A 214 -13.37 3.55 -27.26
C GLY A 214 -12.94 3.13 -25.85
N ILE A 215 -11.64 2.92 -25.63
CA ILE A 215 -11.07 2.52 -24.35
C ILE A 215 -10.87 3.77 -23.49
N GLU A 216 -11.72 3.90 -22.47
CA GLU A 216 -11.64 5.00 -21.51
C GLU A 216 -10.76 4.63 -20.30
N PRO A 217 -9.93 5.56 -19.77
CA PRO A 217 -9.09 5.29 -18.60
C PRO A 217 -9.86 4.79 -17.38
N LYS A 218 -11.12 5.22 -17.20
CA LYS A 218 -11.98 4.81 -16.06
C LYS A 218 -12.12 3.29 -15.91
N PHE A 219 -11.89 2.52 -16.97
CA PHE A 219 -11.97 1.06 -16.95
C PHE A 219 -10.82 0.39 -16.19
N PHE A 220 -9.70 1.08 -15.94
CA PHE A 220 -8.53 0.49 -15.28
C PHE A 220 -7.82 1.46 -14.34
N LEU A 221 -7.68 2.73 -14.76
CA LEU A 221 -6.86 3.73 -14.10
C LEU A 221 -7.31 4.02 -12.65
N ASN A 222 -8.62 4.02 -12.38
CA ASN A 222 -9.14 4.27 -11.03
C ASN A 222 -8.62 3.24 -10.02
N LYS A 223 -8.50 1.97 -10.41
CA LYS A 223 -8.01 0.91 -9.54
C LYS A 223 -6.51 1.09 -9.28
N TRP A 224 -5.74 1.42 -10.33
CA TRP A 224 -4.30 1.66 -10.25
C TRP A 224 -3.96 2.85 -9.37
N ILE A 225 -4.71 3.96 -9.48
CA ILE A 225 -4.53 5.15 -8.65
C ILE A 225 -4.95 4.88 -7.22
N ASN A 226 -6.18 4.42 -6.99
CA ASN A 226 -6.74 4.29 -5.64
C ASN A 226 -5.97 3.30 -4.78
N LEU A 227 -5.34 2.30 -5.39
CA LEU A 227 -4.64 1.24 -4.68
C LEU A 227 -3.14 1.24 -4.98
N VAL A 228 -2.63 2.27 -5.65
CA VAL A 228 -1.21 2.47 -5.97
C VAL A 228 -0.58 1.16 -6.48
N PHE A 229 -1.24 0.56 -7.48
CA PHE A 229 -0.89 -0.72 -8.14
C PHE A 229 -0.92 -2.01 -7.31
N ILE A 230 -1.22 -1.99 -6.00
CA ILE A 230 -1.07 -3.18 -5.15
C ILE A 230 -1.90 -4.40 -5.55
N GLN A 231 -3.00 -4.19 -6.28
CA GLN A 231 -3.87 -5.27 -6.75
C GLN A 231 -3.54 -5.79 -8.15
N GLU A 232 -2.61 -5.13 -8.87
CA GLU A 232 -2.29 -5.48 -10.26
C GLU A 232 -0.87 -6.02 -10.43
N LEU A 233 0.06 -5.59 -9.59
CA LEU A 233 1.45 -6.02 -9.65
C LEU A 233 1.76 -6.99 -8.52
N ASP A 234 2.74 -7.85 -8.76
CA ASP A 234 3.32 -8.67 -7.71
C ASP A 234 3.87 -7.78 -6.59
N PHE A 235 3.72 -8.24 -5.34
CA PHE A 235 4.03 -7.43 -4.16
C PHE A 235 5.47 -6.84 -4.14
N PRO A 236 6.55 -7.55 -4.56
CA PRO A 236 7.87 -6.95 -4.71
C PRO A 236 7.90 -5.73 -5.64
N GLU A 237 7.20 -5.82 -6.77
CA GLU A 237 7.15 -4.74 -7.77
C GLU A 237 6.35 -3.55 -7.22
N VAL A 238 5.32 -3.80 -6.40
CA VAL A 238 4.61 -2.75 -5.65
C VAL A 238 5.56 -2.00 -4.72
N ILE A 239 6.42 -2.69 -3.97
CA ILE A 239 7.39 -2.03 -3.08
C ILE A 239 8.34 -1.13 -3.88
N LYS A 240 8.85 -1.58 -5.03
CA LYS A 240 9.71 -0.76 -5.89
C LYS A 240 8.99 0.46 -6.48
N ILE A 241 7.72 0.31 -6.87
CA ILE A 241 6.89 1.44 -7.32
C ILE A 241 6.74 2.47 -6.19
N TRP A 242 6.50 2.03 -4.96
CA TRP A 242 6.38 2.92 -3.81
C TRP A 242 7.72 3.59 -3.43
N ASP A 243 8.84 2.85 -3.51
CA ASP A 243 10.19 3.41 -3.35
C ASP A 243 10.40 4.56 -4.33
N HIS A 244 10.15 4.33 -5.63
CA HIS A 244 10.28 5.36 -6.66
C HIS A 244 9.38 6.57 -6.41
N LEU A 245 8.12 6.33 -6.00
CA LEU A 245 7.18 7.41 -5.68
C LEU A 245 7.68 8.26 -4.52
N PHE A 246 8.13 7.64 -3.42
CA PHE A 246 8.54 8.34 -2.21
C PHE A 246 9.91 9.02 -2.31
N GLU A 247 10.88 8.42 -2.99
CA GLU A 247 12.19 9.05 -3.25
C GLU A 247 12.05 10.36 -4.02
N ASN A 248 11.05 10.43 -4.89
CA ASN A 248 10.86 11.55 -5.78
C ASN A 248 9.64 12.42 -5.39
N CYS A 249 9.05 12.23 -4.20
CA CYS A 249 7.82 12.92 -3.83
C CYS A 249 8.10 14.34 -3.31
N THR A 250 7.34 15.31 -3.80
CA THR A 250 7.24 16.66 -3.25
C THR A 250 5.76 17.02 -3.02
N PRO A 251 5.44 17.98 -2.13
CA PRO A 251 4.06 18.35 -1.84
C PRO A 251 3.23 18.65 -3.08
N GLY A 252 2.13 17.92 -3.26
CA GLY A 252 1.21 18.08 -4.39
C GLY A 252 1.59 17.32 -5.68
N TYR A 253 2.73 16.63 -5.71
CA TYR A 253 3.20 15.93 -6.91
C TYR A 253 3.03 14.41 -6.88
N PHE A 254 2.66 13.81 -5.73
CA PHE A 254 2.50 12.36 -5.58
C PHE A 254 1.61 11.76 -6.66
N HIS A 255 0.37 12.23 -6.80
CA HIS A 255 -0.56 11.69 -7.80
C HIS A 255 -0.14 11.99 -9.25
N LEU A 256 0.58 13.08 -9.51
CA LEU A 256 1.09 13.37 -10.86
C LEU A 256 2.16 12.35 -11.27
N LYS A 257 3.02 11.95 -10.33
CA LYS A 257 3.99 10.87 -10.55
C LYS A 257 3.31 9.53 -10.69
N LEU A 258 2.30 9.25 -9.86
CA LEU A 258 1.49 8.04 -9.99
C LEU A 258 0.81 7.95 -11.37
N ILE A 259 0.30 9.06 -11.89
CA ILE A 259 -0.24 9.15 -13.26
C ILE A 259 0.82 8.90 -14.33
N SER A 260 2.04 9.38 -14.11
CA SER A 260 3.16 9.12 -15.03
C SER A 260 3.51 7.64 -15.05
N LEU A 261 3.52 6.97 -13.90
CA LEU A 261 3.71 5.52 -13.81
C LEU A 261 2.57 4.74 -14.47
N ALA A 262 1.31 5.17 -14.30
CA ALA A 262 0.19 4.57 -15.01
C ALA A 262 0.32 4.70 -16.54
N ALA A 263 0.79 5.85 -17.02
CA ALA A 263 1.11 6.03 -18.43
C ALA A 263 2.25 5.09 -18.87
N GLY A 264 3.32 4.98 -18.06
CA GLY A 264 4.42 4.05 -18.31
C GLY A 264 3.98 2.60 -18.42
N ALA A 265 3.11 2.13 -17.50
CA ALA A 265 2.53 0.78 -17.55
C ALA A 265 1.69 0.57 -18.82
N THR A 266 0.92 1.59 -19.23
CA THR A 266 0.14 1.54 -20.48
C THR A 266 1.07 1.47 -21.71
N LEU A 267 2.12 2.29 -21.73
CA LEU A 267 3.10 2.33 -22.82
C LEU A 267 3.87 1.01 -22.99
N ALA A 268 4.14 0.31 -21.90
CA ALA A 268 4.74 -1.03 -21.93
C ALA A 268 3.89 -2.02 -22.74
N LYS A 269 2.56 -1.84 -22.79
CA LYS A 269 1.63 -2.68 -23.54
C LYS A 269 1.47 -2.32 -25.01
N GLU A 270 2.03 -1.19 -25.45
CA GLU A 270 1.84 -0.70 -26.83
C GLU A 270 2.23 -1.71 -27.91
N SER A 271 3.38 -2.37 -27.74
CA SER A 271 3.87 -3.34 -28.72
C SER A 271 2.92 -4.53 -28.91
N LYS A 272 2.32 -5.01 -27.81
CA LYS A 272 1.32 -6.08 -27.83
C LYS A 272 0.03 -5.59 -28.50
N CYS A 273 -0.48 -4.42 -28.12
CA CYS A 273 -1.69 -3.86 -28.74
C CYS A 273 -1.55 -3.60 -30.25
N LYS A 274 -0.35 -3.34 -30.78
CA LYS A 274 -0.17 -3.14 -32.23
C LYS A 274 -0.41 -4.39 -33.08
N VAL A 275 -0.26 -5.58 -32.50
CA VAL A 275 -0.36 -6.86 -33.24
C VAL A 275 -1.64 -7.64 -32.92
N LEU A 276 -2.34 -7.26 -31.85
CA LEU A 276 -3.59 -7.88 -31.43
C LEU A 276 -4.78 -7.22 -32.13
N PRO A 277 -5.92 -7.93 -32.21
CA PRO A 277 -7.16 -7.33 -32.70
C PRO A 277 -7.78 -6.39 -31.64
N SER A 278 -8.51 -5.36 -32.10
CA SER A 278 -9.13 -4.31 -31.27
C SER A 278 -9.88 -4.81 -30.03
N TYR A 279 -10.58 -5.94 -30.12
CA TYR A 279 -11.36 -6.47 -29.00
C TYR A 279 -10.50 -6.99 -27.83
N GLN A 280 -9.19 -7.15 -28.01
CA GLN A 280 -8.25 -7.59 -26.96
C GLN A 280 -7.47 -6.44 -26.32
N HIS A 281 -7.57 -5.22 -26.84
CA HIS A 281 -6.71 -4.12 -26.38
C HIS A 281 -6.99 -3.70 -24.94
N LEU A 282 -8.26 -3.63 -24.51
CA LEU A 282 -8.60 -3.28 -23.12
C LEU A 282 -8.01 -4.30 -22.14
N GLU A 283 -8.23 -5.59 -22.39
CA GLU A 283 -7.69 -6.67 -21.57
C GLU A 283 -6.16 -6.64 -21.53
N THR A 284 -5.53 -6.40 -22.67
CA THR A 284 -4.05 -6.29 -22.77
C THR A 284 -3.50 -5.10 -21.98
N ILE A 285 -4.20 -3.95 -21.99
CA ILE A 285 -3.82 -2.76 -21.22
C ILE A 285 -4.01 -3.00 -19.71
N GLN A 286 -5.07 -3.72 -19.33
CA GLN A 286 -5.38 -4.03 -17.93
C GLN A 286 -4.43 -5.06 -17.32
N ALA A 287 -4.02 -6.06 -18.11
CA ALA A 287 -3.19 -7.16 -17.67
C ALA A 287 -1.73 -6.71 -17.51
N ILE A 288 -1.40 -6.03 -16.41
CA ILE A 288 -0.06 -5.52 -16.11
C ILE A 288 0.73 -6.38 -15.12
N GLU A 289 0.19 -7.52 -14.71
CA GLU A 289 0.83 -8.45 -13.77
C GLU A 289 2.17 -9.02 -14.27
N ASP A 290 2.39 -9.06 -15.58
CA ASP A 290 3.65 -9.46 -16.22
C ASP A 290 4.69 -8.34 -16.30
N LEU A 291 4.35 -7.10 -15.89
CA LEU A 291 5.29 -5.98 -15.91
C LEU A 291 6.13 -5.93 -14.63
N VAL A 292 7.40 -5.57 -14.80
CA VAL A 292 8.29 -5.22 -13.69
C VAL A 292 8.32 -3.71 -13.47
N ALA A 293 8.55 -3.28 -12.24
CA ALA A 293 8.53 -1.87 -11.84
C ALA A 293 9.55 -1.05 -12.65
N GLU A 294 10.73 -1.60 -12.94
CA GLU A 294 11.76 -0.92 -13.73
C GLU A 294 11.28 -0.60 -15.15
N GLU A 295 10.49 -1.47 -15.77
CA GLU A 295 9.90 -1.21 -17.09
C GLU A 295 8.88 -0.08 -17.01
N ILE A 296 7.99 -0.12 -16.02
CA ILE A 296 6.98 0.92 -15.79
C ILE A 296 7.65 2.28 -15.57
N ILE A 297 8.65 2.33 -14.69
CA ILE A 297 9.40 3.55 -14.35
C ILE A 297 10.14 4.07 -15.58
N PHE A 298 10.86 3.21 -16.31
CA PHE A 298 11.60 3.61 -17.50
C PHE A 298 10.71 4.24 -18.56
N ARG A 299 9.48 3.72 -18.74
CA ARG A 299 8.50 4.26 -19.70
C ARG A 299 7.80 5.53 -19.23
N ALA A 300 7.88 5.85 -17.94
CA ALA A 300 7.25 7.02 -17.34
C ALA A 300 8.13 8.28 -17.38
N LEU A 301 9.43 8.13 -17.64
CA LEU A 301 10.44 9.20 -17.72
C LEU A 301 10.57 9.75 -19.16
#